data_AF-A0A0F9KBY5-F1
#
_entry.id   AF-A0A0F9KBY5-F1
#
_cell.length_a   1.000
_cell.length_b   1.000
_cell.length_c   1.000
_cell.angle_alpha   90.00
_cell.angle_beta   90.00
_cell.angle_gamma   90.00
#
_symmetry.space_group_name_H-M   'P 1'
#
loop_
_entity.id
_entity.type
_entity.pdbx_description
1 polymer ?
#
loop_
_entity_poly.entity_id
_entity_poly.type
_entity_poly.pdbx_seq_one_letter_code
_entity_poly.pdbx_strand_id
1 'polypeptide(L)'
;MSQNKTDRLTDELTPLEKIESLYHELLAWYGDADKKEQRVAAKLLMVALDKFSVHAGNSWDDLVMEYMTILKNDPEQFERIIESNRGEQKGKPPINFAH
;
A
#
# COMPACT_ATOMS: atom_id res chain seq x y z
N MET A 1 25.59 -15.03 -11.20
CA MET A 1 24.69 -15.87 -10.39
C MET A 1 23.85 -15.07 -9.37
N SER A 2 23.61 -13.76 -9.55
CA SER A 2 22.92 -12.93 -8.53
C SER A 2 21.40 -12.78 -8.70
N GLN A 3 20.83 -13.10 -9.87
CA GLN A 3 19.39 -12.88 -10.10
C GLN A 3 18.50 -13.86 -9.29
N ASN A 4 19.00 -15.06 -8.99
CA ASN A 4 18.24 -16.12 -8.32
C ASN A 4 17.99 -15.90 -6.82
N LYS A 5 18.70 -14.96 -6.18
CA LYS A 5 18.59 -14.70 -4.74
C LYS A 5 17.60 -13.55 -4.46
N THR A 6 17.57 -12.55 -5.32
CA THR A 6 16.63 -11.43 -5.24
C THR A 6 15.20 -11.88 -5.52
N ASP A 7 14.97 -12.71 -6.54
CA ASP A 7 13.63 -13.26 -6.84
C ASP A 7 13.06 -14.08 -5.68
N ARG A 8 13.89 -14.88 -4.99
CA ARG A 8 13.45 -15.67 -3.82
C ARG A 8 13.12 -14.82 -2.60
N LEU A 9 13.83 -13.72 -2.37
CA LEU A 9 13.53 -12.78 -1.28
C LEU A 9 12.22 -12.02 -1.56
N THR A 10 11.94 -11.71 -2.82
CA THR A 10 10.65 -11.09 -3.19
C THR A 10 9.48 -12.07 -3.07
N ASP A 11 9.70 -13.38 -3.09
CA ASP A 11 8.64 -14.37 -2.85
C ASP A 11 8.28 -14.52 -1.35
N GLU A 12 9.13 -14.01 -0.44
CA GLU A 12 8.88 -14.05 1.01
C GLU A 12 8.05 -12.85 1.50
N LEU A 13 8.08 -11.72 0.79
CA LEU A 13 7.35 -10.51 1.17
C LEU A 13 5.85 -10.62 0.86
N THR A 14 5.01 -10.14 1.78
CA THR A 14 3.60 -9.92 1.49
C THR A 14 3.43 -8.84 0.41
N PRO A 15 2.28 -8.79 -0.29
CA PRO A 15 2.01 -7.73 -1.25
C PRO A 15 2.17 -6.32 -0.67
N LEU A 16 1.81 -6.11 0.60
CA LEU A 16 2.00 -4.83 1.27
C LEU A 16 3.48 -4.54 1.50
N GLU A 17 4.25 -5.52 1.98
CA GLU A 17 5.69 -5.36 2.19
C GLU A 17 6.45 -5.08 0.88
N LYS A 18 5.96 -5.58 -0.26
CA LYS A 18 6.49 -5.23 -1.59
C LYS A 18 6.26 -3.75 -1.91
N ILE A 19 5.07 -3.21 -1.58
CA ILE A 19 4.75 -1.80 -1.78
C ILE A 19 5.58 -0.93 -0.85
N GLU A 20 5.78 -1.33 0.41
CA GLU A 20 6.65 -0.65 1.36
C GLU A 20 8.12 -0.66 0.92
N SER A 21 8.59 -1.79 0.38
CA SER A 21 9.93 -1.88 -0.22
C SER A 21 10.08 -0.92 -1.39
N LEU A 22 9.10 -0.84 -2.30
CA LEU A 22 9.08 0.12 -3.39
C LEU A 22 9.07 1.57 -2.90
N TYR A 23 8.32 1.87 -1.83
CA TYR A 23 8.34 3.20 -1.21
C TYR A 23 9.75 3.59 -0.77
N HIS A 24 10.46 2.68 -0.08
CA HIS A 24 11.83 2.94 0.36
C HIS A 24 12.82 3.08 -0.80
N GLU A 25 12.67 2.28 -1.87
CA GLU A 25 13.45 2.43 -3.08
C GLU A 25 13.24 3.82 -3.69
N LEU A 26 11.99 4.23 -3.90
CA LEU A 26 11.65 5.55 -4.44
C LEU A 26 12.19 6.68 -3.55
N LEU A 27 12.13 6.53 -2.23
CA LEU A 27 12.68 7.50 -1.29
C LEU A 27 14.20 7.68 -1.46
N ALA A 28 14.92 6.58 -1.71
CA ALA A 28 16.36 6.61 -1.97
C ALA A 28 16.70 7.41 -3.24
N TRP A 29 15.87 7.32 -4.29
CA TRP A 29 16.04 8.10 -5.53
C TRP A 29 15.91 9.62 -5.31
N TYR A 30 15.14 10.05 -4.31
CA TYR A 30 14.93 11.47 -4.02
C TYR A 30 16.08 12.12 -3.22
N GLY A 31 17.04 11.35 -2.70
CA GLY A 31 18.18 11.88 -1.95
C GLY A 31 17.76 12.78 -0.77
N ASP A 32 18.22 14.02 -0.76
CA ASP A 32 17.91 15.05 0.26
C ASP A 32 16.87 16.07 -0.20
N ALA A 33 16.04 15.73 -1.19
CA ALA A 33 15.00 16.64 -1.66
C ALA A 33 14.00 17.01 -0.56
N ASP A 34 13.58 18.27 -0.53
CA ASP A 34 12.54 18.74 0.39
C ASP A 34 11.23 17.97 0.18
N LYS A 35 10.61 17.56 1.30
CA LYS A 35 9.36 16.80 1.37
C LYS A 35 9.38 15.51 0.54
N LYS A 36 10.52 14.83 0.47
CA LYS A 36 10.67 13.60 -0.34
C LYS A 36 9.68 12.51 0.05
N GLU A 37 9.42 12.32 1.34
CA GLU A 37 8.44 11.35 1.84
C GLU A 37 7.04 11.66 1.29
N GLN A 38 6.59 12.92 1.39
CA GLN A 38 5.29 13.33 0.85
C GLN A 38 5.24 13.20 -0.67
N ARG A 39 6.34 13.50 -1.38
CA ARG A 39 6.41 13.37 -2.85
C ARG A 39 6.32 11.91 -3.30
N VAL A 40 6.99 10.99 -2.60
CA VAL A 40 6.93 9.56 -2.90
C VAL A 40 5.55 9.00 -2.57
N ALA A 41 5.01 9.32 -1.39
CA ALA A 41 3.65 8.91 -1.01
C ALA A 41 2.61 9.40 -2.02
N ALA A 42 2.70 10.67 -2.44
CA ALA A 42 1.80 11.23 -3.46
C ALA A 42 1.92 10.50 -4.81
N LYS A 43 3.14 10.10 -5.22
CA LYS A 43 3.33 9.31 -6.45
C LYS A 43 2.66 7.95 -6.38
N LEU A 44 2.85 7.22 -5.28
CA LEU A 44 2.18 5.94 -5.08
C LEU A 44 0.66 6.10 -5.05
N LEU A 45 0.16 7.15 -4.39
CA LEU A 45 -1.26 7.48 -4.39
C LEU A 45 -1.80 7.77 -5.80
N MET A 46 -1.10 8.56 -6.62
CA MET A 46 -1.53 8.84 -7.99
C MET A 46 -1.65 7.55 -8.83
N VAL A 47 -0.71 6.62 -8.68
CA VAL A 47 -0.79 5.31 -9.35
C VAL A 47 -1.98 4.49 -8.84
N ALA A 48 -2.22 4.48 -7.52
CA ALA A 48 -3.35 3.77 -6.94
C ALA A 48 -4.69 4.36 -7.42
N LEU A 49 -4.82 5.68 -7.45
CA LEU A 49 -6.02 6.38 -7.94
C LEU A 49 -6.29 6.10 -9.41
N ASP A 50 -5.26 6.05 -10.26
CA ASP A 50 -5.39 5.60 -11.66
C ASP A 50 -6.03 4.20 -11.72
N LYS A 51 -5.55 3.25 -10.90
CA LYS A 51 -6.12 1.88 -10.86
C LYS A 51 -7.54 1.84 -10.30
N PHE A 52 -7.84 2.60 -9.27
CA PHE A 52 -9.22 2.73 -8.78
C PHE A 52 -10.14 3.25 -9.87
N SER A 53 -9.75 4.30 -10.58
CA SER A 53 -10.56 4.89 -11.66
C SER A 53 -10.85 3.89 -12.80
N VAL A 54 -9.89 3.01 -13.09
CA VAL A 54 -10.02 1.97 -14.13
C VAL A 54 -10.91 0.81 -13.68
N HIS A 55 -10.80 0.39 -12.41
CA HIS A 55 -11.42 -0.85 -11.94
C HIS A 55 -12.76 -0.66 -11.21
N ALA A 56 -13.00 0.49 -10.60
CA ALA A 56 -14.23 0.78 -9.85
C ALA A 56 -15.17 1.78 -10.57
N GLY A 57 -14.75 2.32 -11.72
CA GLY A 57 -15.59 3.18 -12.56
C GLY A 57 -16.07 4.43 -11.83
N ASN A 58 -17.39 4.68 -11.81
CA ASN A 58 -17.96 5.89 -11.21
C ASN A 58 -17.91 5.91 -9.66
N SER A 59 -17.66 4.77 -9.02
CA SER A 59 -17.57 4.60 -7.56
C SER A 59 -16.12 4.41 -7.10
N TRP A 60 -15.16 4.98 -7.84
CA TRP A 60 -13.73 4.78 -7.57
C TRP A 60 -13.29 5.30 -6.21
N ASP A 61 -14.00 6.30 -5.69
CA ASP A 61 -13.67 6.99 -4.45
C ASP A 61 -14.27 6.34 -3.20
N ASP A 62 -15.27 5.46 -3.33
CA ASP A 62 -15.97 4.88 -2.17
C ASP A 62 -14.99 4.21 -1.18
N LEU A 63 -14.14 3.32 -1.66
CA LEU A 63 -13.15 2.63 -0.81
C LEU A 63 -12.04 3.58 -0.31
N VAL A 64 -11.66 4.58 -1.11
CA VAL A 64 -10.68 5.59 -0.71
C VAL A 64 -11.23 6.41 0.46
N MET A 65 -12.50 6.84 0.36
CA MET A 65 -13.20 7.62 1.36
C MET A 65 -13.44 6.82 2.64
N GLU A 66 -13.70 5.52 2.54
CA GLU A 66 -13.78 4.62 3.70
C GLU A 66 -12.46 4.62 4.48
N TYR A 67 -11.34 4.35 3.82
CA TYR A 67 -10.03 4.36 4.48
C TYR A 67 -9.65 5.73 5.05
N MET A 68 -9.98 6.83 4.35
CA MET A 68 -9.79 8.19 4.87
C MET A 68 -10.63 8.46 6.12
N THR A 69 -11.86 7.95 6.15
CA THR A 69 -12.76 8.09 7.30
C THR A 69 -12.22 7.32 8.50
N ILE A 70 -11.74 6.08 8.30
CA ILE A 70 -11.08 5.29 9.36
C ILE A 70 -9.85 6.03 9.88
N LEU A 71 -8.93 6.44 8.99
CA LEU A 71 -7.71 7.13 9.40
C LEU A 71 -7.98 8.41 10.19
N LYS A 72 -9.06 9.14 9.86
CA LYS A 72 -9.43 10.38 10.54
C LYS A 72 -10.09 10.13 11.90
N ASN A 73 -10.90 9.08 12.03
CA ASN A 73 -11.76 8.86 13.20
C ASN A 73 -11.19 7.82 14.18
N ASP A 74 -10.47 6.82 13.69
CA ASP A 74 -9.83 5.74 14.46
C ASP A 74 -8.46 5.36 13.82
N PRO A 75 -7.40 6.15 14.06
CA PRO A 75 -6.06 5.86 13.55
C PRO A 75 -5.50 4.50 14.00
N GLU A 76 -5.88 4.03 15.19
CA GLU A 76 -5.43 2.73 15.70
C GLU A 76 -6.07 1.59 14.90
N GLN A 77 -7.34 1.71 14.50
CA GLN A 77 -7.95 0.76 13.58
C GLN A 77 -7.24 0.75 12.23
N PHE A 78 -6.87 1.91 11.72
CA PHE A 78 -6.10 1.98 10.48
C PHE A 78 -4.75 1.24 10.60
N GLU A 79 -4.04 1.43 11.71
CA GLU A 79 -2.79 0.72 11.99
C GLU A 79 -3.02 -0.80 12.07
N ARG A 80 -4.05 -1.26 12.78
CA ARG A 80 -4.42 -2.69 12.84
C ARG A 80 -4.70 -3.28 11.45
N ILE A 81 -5.34 -2.52 10.55
CA ILE A 81 -5.58 -2.95 9.16
C ILE A 81 -4.25 -3.13 8.43
N ILE A 82 -3.33 -2.17 8.55
CA ILE A 82 -1.99 -2.23 7.95
C ILE A 82 -1.20 -3.42 8.50
N GLU A 83 -1.15 -3.59 9.82
CA GLU A 83 -0.46 -4.70 10.48
C GLU A 83 -1.01 -6.05 10.06
N SER A 84 -2.33 -6.19 9.94
CA SER A 84 -2.94 -7.43 9.46
C SER A 84 -2.48 -7.78 8.04
N ASN A 85 -2.20 -6.79 7.19
CA ASN A 85 -1.69 -7.01 5.83
C ASN A 85 -0.17 -7.27 5.79
N ARG A 86 0.57 -6.94 6.86
CA ARG A 86 1.98 -7.32 7.05
C ARG A 86 2.14 -8.73 7.61
N GLY A 87 1.28 -9.12 8.57
CA GLY A 87 1.49 -10.31 9.40
C GLY A 87 0.91 -11.63 8.89
N GLU A 88 -0.23 -11.66 8.20
CA GLU A 88 -0.90 -12.90 7.76
C GLU A 88 -1.77 -12.59 6.50
N GLN A 89 -2.01 -13.45 5.51
CA GLN A 89 -2.46 -14.85 5.60
C GLN A 89 -2.14 -15.62 4.29
N LYS A 90 -1.28 -16.65 4.37
CA LYS A 90 -1.41 -17.82 3.48
C LYS A 90 -2.75 -18.50 3.81
N GLY A 91 -3.85 -18.05 3.19
CA GLY A 91 -5.10 -18.82 3.12
C GLY A 91 -6.29 -18.42 3.99
N LYS A 92 -6.55 -17.13 4.24
CA LYS A 92 -7.88 -16.69 4.74
C LYS A 92 -8.46 -15.62 3.80
N PRO A 93 -9.80 -15.56 3.65
CA PRO A 93 -10.45 -14.64 2.74
C PRO A 93 -10.32 -13.18 3.23
N PRO A 94 -10.38 -12.20 2.31
CA PRO A 94 -10.27 -10.79 2.66
C PRO A 94 -11.29 -10.38 3.72
N ILE A 95 -10.91 -9.44 4.58
CA ILE A 95 -11.83 -8.80 5.53
C ILE A 95 -12.97 -8.19 4.72
N ASN A 96 -14.18 -8.70 4.94
CA ASN A 96 -15.38 -8.23 4.28
C ASN A 96 -15.83 -6.95 5.01
N PHE A 97 -15.66 -5.80 4.36
CA PHE A 97 -16.23 -4.54 4.83
C PHE A 97 -17.74 -4.60 4.52
N ALA A 98 -18.55 -4.81 5.56
CA ALA A 98 -19.99 -4.93 5.41
C ALA A 98 -20.60 -3.59 4.94
N HIS A 99 -21.34 -3.63 3.83
CA HIS A 99 -22.28 -2.59 3.41
C HIS A 99 -23.53 -2.60 4.30
#